data_AF-A0A832LUQ4-F1
#
_entry.id   AF-A0A832LUQ4-F1
#
_cell.length_a   1.000
_cell.length_b   1.000
_cell.length_c   1.000
_cell.angle_alpha   90.00
_cell.angle_beta   90.00
_cell.angle_gamma   90.00
#
_symmetry.space_group_name_H-M   'P 1'
#
loop_
_entity.id
_entity.type
_entity.pdbx_description
1 polymer ?
#
loop_
_entity_poly.entity_id
_entity_poly.type
_entity_poly.pdbx_seq_one_letter_code
_entity_poly.pdbx_strand_id
1 'polypeptide(L)'
;MRVPLGGLGVGAAVLSGCGVRREPNTHGRTVVRVWSMWTGDEEKVFQGVVDYYNRIQDKVYLQNLGAVSDDKILRAVTAGAPPKVPQPLLDQLSPDGGKLLLPFGSRQYQRLTRITKRGARLRAKTFGECMFVPLVGKYGWKSEELEG
;
A
#
# COMPACT_ATOMS: atom_id res chain seq x y z
N MET A 1 -46.41 28.38 -28.45
CA MET A 1 -47.24 27.59 -27.50
C MET A 1 -46.66 26.17 -27.45
N ARG A 2 -46.50 25.62 -26.24
CA ARG A 2 -45.98 24.29 -25.85
C ARG A 2 -44.46 24.09 -25.73
N VAL A 3 -44.01 24.27 -24.48
CA VAL A 3 -42.92 23.54 -23.81
C VAL A 3 -43.55 22.31 -23.13
N PRO A 4 -42.86 21.16 -23.01
CA PRO A 4 -42.40 20.69 -21.68
C PRO A 4 -40.95 20.14 -21.74
N LEU A 5 -40.07 20.58 -20.83
CA LEU A 5 -39.69 19.93 -19.56
C LEU A 5 -39.16 18.49 -19.69
N GLY A 6 -37.89 18.29 -19.33
CA GLY A 6 -37.38 16.99 -18.90
C GLY A 6 -35.86 16.83 -18.96
N GLY A 7 -35.20 16.93 -17.80
CA GLY A 7 -33.89 16.28 -17.58
C GLY A 7 -32.73 17.21 -17.24
N LEU A 8 -32.66 17.68 -15.98
CA LEU A 8 -31.40 18.09 -15.37
C LEU A 8 -30.51 16.84 -15.23
N GLY A 9 -29.57 16.65 -16.15
CA GLY A 9 -28.49 15.68 -15.99
C GLY A 9 -27.46 16.22 -15.02
N VAL A 10 -27.56 15.87 -13.73
CA VAL A 10 -26.49 16.14 -12.75
C VAL A 10 -25.34 15.20 -13.09
N GLY A 11 -24.41 15.68 -13.90
CA GLY A 11 -23.11 15.04 -14.11
C GLY A 11 -22.26 15.20 -12.85
N ALA A 12 -22.35 14.24 -11.93
CA ALA A 12 -21.40 14.13 -10.83
C ALA A 12 -20.06 13.66 -11.40
N ALA A 13 -19.19 14.60 -11.76
CA ALA A 13 -17.80 14.34 -12.06
C ALA A 13 -17.10 13.89 -10.76
N VAL A 14 -16.98 12.59 -10.56
CA VAL A 14 -16.15 12.02 -9.50
C VAL A 14 -14.69 12.24 -9.90
N LEU A 15 -14.14 13.39 -9.52
CA LEU A 15 -12.71 13.62 -9.58
C LEU A 15 -12.05 12.63 -8.62
N SER A 16 -11.40 11.62 -9.21
CA SER A 16 -10.52 10.70 -8.52
C SER A 16 -9.41 11.51 -7.86
N GLY A 17 -9.60 11.90 -6.61
CA GLY A 17 -8.58 12.55 -5.81
C GLY A 17 -7.41 11.60 -5.69
N CYS A 18 -6.28 11.94 -6.32
CA CYS A 18 -5.00 11.48 -5.82
C CYS A 18 -4.96 11.94 -4.36
N GLY A 19 -5.00 11.00 -3.42
CA GLY A 19 -4.88 11.26 -2.00
C GLY A 19 -3.52 11.89 -1.70
N VAL A 20 -3.40 13.19 -1.94
CA VAL A 20 -2.38 14.02 -1.32
C VAL A 20 -2.68 13.93 0.16
N ARG A 21 -1.90 13.10 0.87
CA ARG A 21 -1.91 13.06 2.33
C ARG A 21 -1.65 14.49 2.78
N ARG A 22 -2.71 15.22 3.17
CA ARG A 22 -2.61 16.59 3.65
C ARG A 22 -1.62 16.59 4.81
N GLU A 23 -0.56 17.39 4.69
CA GLU A 23 0.24 17.70 5.86
C GLU A 23 -0.71 18.31 6.91
N PRO A 24 -0.66 17.86 8.16
CA PRO A 24 -1.44 18.49 9.21
C PRO A 24 -1.11 19.98 9.21
N ASN A 25 -2.10 20.85 9.35
CA ASN A 25 -1.82 22.27 9.56
C ASN A 25 -1.15 22.40 10.93
N THR A 26 0.18 22.44 10.94
CA THR A 26 0.99 22.43 12.16
C THR A 26 1.07 23.82 12.78
N HIS A 27 0.55 24.87 12.12
CA HIS A 27 0.53 26.25 12.63
C HIS A 27 1.90 26.75 13.10
N GLY A 28 2.99 26.34 12.42
CA GLY A 28 4.35 26.71 12.80
C GLY A 28 4.93 25.92 13.98
N ARG A 29 4.25 24.88 14.46
CA ARG A 29 4.75 23.99 15.52
C ARG A 29 5.86 23.07 15.02
N THR A 30 6.79 22.75 15.92
CA THR A 30 7.77 21.69 15.71
C THR A 30 7.06 20.34 15.60
N VAL A 31 7.25 19.64 14.48
CA VAL A 31 6.63 18.34 14.24
C VAL A 31 7.53 17.24 14.76
N VAL A 32 7.04 16.50 15.76
CA VAL A 32 7.69 15.30 16.27
C VAL A 32 6.92 14.09 15.78
N ARG A 33 7.56 13.29 14.93
CA ARG A 33 7.01 12.04 14.42
C ARG A 33 7.41 10.91 15.35
N VAL A 34 6.42 10.22 15.88
CA VAL A 34 6.60 9.11 16.82
C VAL A 34 5.96 7.87 16.23
N TRP A 35 6.65 6.74 16.34
CA TRP A 35 6.09 5.44 16.00
C TRP A 35 5.73 4.70 17.27
N SER A 36 4.50 4.19 17.33
CA SER A 36 4.03 3.30 18.38
C SER A 36 3.79 1.91 17.81
N MET A 37 4.03 0.88 18.64
CA MET A 37 3.81 -0.53 18.29
C MET A 37 2.39 -1.02 18.57
N TRP A 38 1.59 -0.24 19.29
CA TRP A 38 0.23 -0.62 19.65
C TRP A 38 -0.69 -0.69 18.44
N THR A 39 -1.56 -1.69 18.43
CA THR A 39 -2.54 -1.95 17.36
C THR A 39 -3.93 -2.12 17.96
N GLY A 40 -4.99 -1.90 17.17
CA GLY A 40 -6.36 -2.21 17.60
C GLY A 40 -6.89 -1.18 18.59
N ASP A 41 -7.40 -1.61 19.75
CA ASP A 41 -8.01 -0.69 20.71
C ASP A 41 -6.98 0.16 21.47
N GLU A 42 -5.80 -0.38 21.75
CA GLU A 42 -4.69 0.35 22.38
C GLU A 42 -4.21 1.51 21.49
N GLU A 43 -4.16 1.29 20.18
CA GLU A 43 -3.82 2.31 19.18
C GLU A 43 -4.82 3.47 19.19
N LYS A 44 -6.13 3.17 19.25
CA LYS A 44 -7.19 4.20 19.31
C LYS A 44 -7.08 5.03 20.59
N VAL A 45 -6.84 4.38 21.73
CA VAL A 45 -6.66 5.06 23.01
C VAL A 45 -5.45 5.99 22.95
N PHE A 46 -4.32 5.51 22.44
CA PHE A 46 -3.12 6.31 22.30
C PHE A 46 -3.30 7.47 21.32
N GLN A 47 -4.01 7.26 20.22
CA GLN A 47 -4.37 8.33 19.31
C GLN A 47 -5.20 9.42 20.03
N GLY A 48 -6.13 9.03 20.90
CA GLY A 48 -6.88 9.98 21.73
C GLY A 48 -5.99 10.81 22.66
N VAL A 49 -4.94 10.21 23.24
CA VAL A 49 -3.94 10.93 24.05
C VAL A 49 -3.14 11.91 23.19
N VAL A 50 -2.72 11.50 22.00
CA VAL A 50 -2.00 12.35 21.04
C VAL A 50 -2.86 13.54 20.59
N ASP A 51 -4.14 13.30 20.32
CA ASP A 51 -5.09 14.34 19.93
C ASP A 51 -5.35 15.33 21.08
N TYR A 52 -5.45 14.83 22.32
CA TYR A 52 -5.53 15.67 23.51
C TYR A 52 -4.28 16.53 23.69
N TYR A 53 -3.08 15.94 23.59
CA TYR A 53 -1.81 16.66 23.66
C TYR A 53 -1.73 17.77 22.60
N ASN A 54 -2.06 17.44 21.34
CA ASN A 54 -1.99 18.37 20.22
C ASN A 54 -2.99 19.54 20.33
N ARG A 55 -4.05 19.40 21.14
CA ARG A 55 -5.02 20.47 21.42
C ARG A 55 -4.52 21.44 22.48
N ILE A 56 -3.73 20.97 23.44
CA ILE A 56 -3.25 21.79 24.57
C ILE A 56 -1.84 22.35 24.35
N GLN A 57 -1.05 21.78 23.43
CA GLN A 57 0.30 22.25 23.13
C GLN A 57 0.38 23.12 21.87
N ASP A 58 1.03 24.26 22.04
CA ASP A 58 1.19 25.34 21.06
C ASP A 58 2.56 25.35 20.39
N LYS A 59 3.54 24.58 20.90
CA LYS A 59 4.92 24.54 20.36
C LYS A 59 5.26 23.27 19.62
N VAL A 60 4.74 22.14 20.09
CA VAL A 60 5.04 20.80 19.53
C VAL A 60 3.77 20.16 19.02
N TYR A 61 3.85 19.60 17.82
CA TYR A 61 2.81 18.76 17.24
C TYR A 61 3.31 17.32 17.15
N LEU A 62 2.65 16.41 17.85
CA LEU A 62 2.93 14.99 17.80
C LEU A 62 2.16 14.35 16.66
N GLN A 63 2.89 13.77 15.72
CA GLN A 63 2.33 12.92 14.67
C GLN A 63 2.58 11.46 15.03
N ASN A 64 1.54 10.76 15.44
CA ASN A 64 1.59 9.31 15.62
C ASN A 64 1.59 8.61 14.26
N LEU A 65 2.66 7.87 13.99
CA LEU A 65 2.83 7.04 12.82
C LEU A 65 2.25 5.64 13.00
N GLY A 66 1.84 5.24 14.22
CA GLY A 66 1.31 3.91 14.54
C GLY A 66 -0.09 3.64 14.01
N ALA A 67 -0.82 4.68 13.56
CA ALA A 67 -2.12 4.53 12.92
C ALA A 67 -2.02 4.09 11.45
N VAL A 68 -1.42 2.92 11.22
CA VAL A 68 -1.30 2.33 9.88
C VAL A 68 -2.11 1.05 9.85
N SER A 69 -3.14 1.03 9.01
CA SER A 69 -3.78 -0.20 8.56
C SER A 69 -2.72 -1.24 8.19
N ASP A 70 -2.87 -2.50 8.59
CA ASP A 70 -1.83 -3.53 8.40
C ASP A 70 -1.54 -3.87 6.91
N ASP A 71 -2.36 -3.29 6.03
CA ASP A 71 -2.17 -3.18 4.59
C ASP A 71 -0.82 -2.54 4.23
N LYS A 72 0.08 -3.35 3.65
CA LYS A 72 1.43 -2.86 3.29
C LYS A 72 1.41 -2.05 2.00
N ILE A 73 2.06 -0.89 2.02
CA ILE A 73 2.24 -0.01 0.84
C ILE A 73 3.29 -0.57 -0.12
N LEU A 74 4.33 -1.22 0.41
CA LEU A 74 5.38 -1.86 -0.37
C LEU A 74 5.79 -3.19 0.25
N ARG A 75 5.85 -4.23 -0.58
CA ARG A 75 6.49 -5.51 -0.29
C ARG A 75 7.56 -5.78 -1.35
N ALA A 76 8.69 -6.33 -0.94
CA ALA A 76 9.74 -6.76 -1.84
C ALA A 76 10.10 -8.20 -1.52
N VAL A 77 10.18 -9.05 -2.55
CA VAL A 77 10.74 -10.40 -2.42
C VAL A 77 12.21 -10.30 -2.78
N THR A 78 13.09 -10.40 -1.78
CA THR A 78 14.53 -10.18 -1.92
C THR A 78 15.33 -11.45 -2.14
N ALA A 79 14.74 -12.63 -1.86
CA ALA A 79 15.49 -13.89 -1.81
C ALA A 79 14.89 -15.01 -2.67
N GLY A 80 14.03 -14.70 -3.64
CA GLY A 80 13.67 -15.73 -4.60
C GLY A 80 12.66 -15.34 -5.67
N ALA A 81 12.82 -15.93 -6.85
CA ALA A 81 11.86 -15.85 -7.95
C ALA A 81 10.82 -16.97 -7.82
N PRO A 82 9.54 -16.65 -7.61
CA PRO A 82 8.48 -17.65 -7.61
C PRO A 82 8.05 -17.98 -9.04
N PRO A 83 7.53 -19.21 -9.28
CA PRO A 83 7.03 -19.61 -10.60
C PRO A 83 5.75 -18.86 -11.00
N LYS A 84 5.00 -18.38 -10.01
CA LYS A 84 3.79 -17.56 -10.14
C LYS A 84 3.79 -16.49 -9.04
N VAL A 85 3.11 -15.37 -9.26
CA VAL A 85 2.99 -14.35 -8.21
C VAL A 85 2.24 -14.94 -7.00
N PRO A 86 2.81 -14.95 -5.78
CA PRO A 86 2.15 -15.54 -4.62
C PRO A 86 0.92 -14.73 -4.20
N GLN A 87 -0.27 -15.35 -4.25
CA GLN A 87 -1.52 -14.71 -3.87
C GLN A 87 -1.51 -14.10 -2.46
N PRO A 88 -0.95 -14.76 -1.42
CA PRO A 88 -0.91 -14.17 -0.08
C PRO A 88 -0.13 -12.85 -0.01
N LEU A 89 0.88 -12.65 -0.87
CA LEU A 89 1.62 -11.40 -0.93
C LEU A 89 0.80 -10.28 -1.56
N LEU A 90 -0.08 -10.60 -2.52
CA LEU A 90 -1.02 -9.66 -3.14
C LEU A 90 -2.17 -9.30 -2.19
N ASP A 91 -2.65 -10.26 -1.41
CA ASP A 91 -3.75 -10.07 -0.46
C ASP A 91 -3.35 -9.09 0.64
N GLN A 92 -2.11 -9.19 1.12
CA GLN A 92 -1.52 -8.32 2.14
C GLN A 92 -1.13 -6.90 1.64
N LEU A 93 -1.32 -6.60 0.34
CA LEU A 93 -1.11 -5.26 -0.19
C LEU A 93 -2.33 -4.38 0.02
N SER A 94 -2.06 -3.12 0.38
CA SER A 94 -3.08 -2.08 0.39
C SER A 94 -3.82 -2.01 -0.96
N PRO A 95 -5.17 -1.97 -0.95
CA PRO A 95 -5.94 -1.75 -2.15
C PRO A 95 -5.74 -0.33 -2.71
N ASP A 96 -5.22 0.61 -1.91
CA ASP A 96 -4.93 1.99 -2.33
C ASP A 96 -3.47 2.17 -2.76
N GLY A 97 -3.06 1.45 -3.80
CA GLY A 97 -1.74 1.65 -4.42
C GLY A 97 -0.62 0.86 -3.77
N GLY A 98 -0.92 -0.22 -3.04
CA GLY A 98 0.07 -1.16 -2.54
C GLY A 98 0.90 -1.76 -3.69
N LYS A 99 2.21 -1.95 -3.44
CA LYS A 99 3.18 -2.38 -4.45
C LYS A 99 3.89 -3.66 -4.00
N LEU A 100 4.04 -4.60 -4.91
CA LEU A 100 4.89 -5.78 -4.75
C LEU A 100 6.01 -5.72 -5.79
N LEU A 101 7.27 -5.70 -5.36
CA LEU A 101 8.43 -5.83 -6.22
C LEU A 101 8.99 -7.25 -6.07
N LEU A 102 9.14 -7.97 -7.17
CA LEU A 102 9.69 -9.33 -7.16
C LEU A 102 10.42 -9.63 -8.47
N PRO A 103 11.44 -10.51 -8.45
CA PRO A 103 11.89 -11.17 -9.67
C PRO A 103 10.77 -12.10 -10.16
N PHE A 104 10.37 -11.99 -11.42
CA PHE A 104 9.29 -12.80 -12.00
C PHE A 104 9.63 -13.28 -13.40
N GLY A 105 9.35 -14.55 -13.68
CA GLY A 105 9.67 -15.20 -14.95
C GLY A 105 9.93 -16.69 -14.77
N SER A 106 10.60 -17.30 -15.74
CA SER A 106 11.02 -18.70 -15.64
C SER A 106 12.27 -18.83 -14.78
N ARG A 107 12.69 -20.08 -14.49
CA ARG A 107 13.90 -20.36 -13.70
C ARG A 107 15.15 -19.68 -14.28
N GLN A 108 15.29 -19.70 -15.60
CA GLN A 108 16.47 -19.22 -16.33
C GLN A 108 16.36 -17.76 -16.77
N TYR A 109 15.14 -17.24 -16.92
CA TYR A 109 14.91 -15.88 -17.41
C TYR A 109 13.89 -15.17 -16.53
N GLN A 110 14.39 -14.28 -15.69
CA GLN A 110 13.57 -13.51 -14.75
C GLN A 110 13.70 -12.03 -15.06
N ARG A 111 12.63 -11.29 -14.79
CA ARG A 111 12.63 -9.84 -14.89
C ARG A 111 12.13 -9.22 -13.60
N LEU A 112 12.83 -8.18 -13.14
CA LEU A 112 12.41 -7.44 -11.95
C LEU A 112 11.10 -6.73 -12.25
N THR A 113 10.03 -7.14 -11.57
CA THR A 113 8.67 -6.74 -11.88
C THR A 113 8.01 -6.14 -10.65
N ARG A 114 7.42 -4.95 -10.80
CA ARG A 114 6.56 -4.32 -9.81
C ARG A 114 5.11 -4.51 -10.18
N ILE A 115 4.34 -5.07 -9.28
CA ILE A 115 2.88 -5.14 -9.33
C ILE A 115 2.33 -4.03 -8.45
N THR A 116 1.34 -3.29 -8.93
CA THR A 116 0.62 -2.25 -8.18
C THR A 116 -0.85 -2.62 -8.08
N LYS A 117 -1.39 -2.68 -6.86
CA LYS A 117 -2.78 -3.00 -6.56
C LYS A 117 -3.62 -1.72 -6.45
N ARG A 118 -4.76 -1.68 -7.14
CA ARG A 118 -5.76 -0.60 -7.08
C ARG A 118 -7.14 -1.23 -7.00
N GLY A 119 -7.70 -1.35 -5.80
CA GLY A 119 -8.87 -2.19 -5.53
C GLY A 119 -8.60 -3.64 -5.95
N ALA A 120 -9.45 -4.18 -6.82
CA ALA A 120 -9.28 -5.51 -7.41
C ALA A 120 -8.30 -5.56 -8.60
N ARG A 121 -7.85 -4.40 -9.12
CA ARG A 121 -7.01 -4.35 -10.32
C ARG A 121 -5.54 -4.46 -9.95
N LEU A 122 -4.80 -5.25 -10.73
CA LEU A 122 -3.34 -5.37 -10.63
C LEU A 122 -2.71 -4.82 -11.91
N ARG A 123 -1.65 -4.00 -11.77
CA ARG A 123 -0.85 -3.50 -12.90
C ARG A 123 0.61 -3.87 -12.71
N ALA A 124 1.18 -4.58 -13.68
CA ALA A 124 2.60 -4.93 -13.71
C ALA A 124 3.43 -3.89 -14.48
N LYS A 125 4.63 -3.61 -13.99
CA LYS A 125 5.68 -2.87 -14.70
C LYS A 125 7.00 -3.60 -14.50
N THR A 126 7.72 -3.84 -15.59
CA THR A 126 9.02 -4.52 -15.57
C THR A 126 10.17 -3.51 -15.69
N PHE A 127 11.27 -3.76 -14.99
CA PHE A 127 12.42 -2.83 -14.88
C PHE A 127 13.70 -3.33 -15.55
N GLY A 128 13.74 -4.60 -15.96
CA GLY A 128 14.91 -5.20 -16.58
C GLY A 128 15.02 -6.68 -16.24
N GLU A 129 16.00 -7.34 -16.82
CA GLU A 129 16.35 -8.72 -16.52
C GLU A 129 17.07 -8.81 -15.17
N CYS A 130 16.95 -9.94 -14.49
CA CYS A 130 17.63 -10.22 -13.24
C CYS A 130 17.84 -11.73 -13.07
N MET A 131 18.71 -12.11 -12.14
CA MET A 131 18.95 -13.51 -11.77
C MET A 131 18.84 -13.65 -10.25
N PHE A 132 17.77 -14.29 -9.79
CA PHE A 132 17.58 -14.65 -8.39
C PHE A 132 17.47 -16.17 -8.26
N VAL A 133 17.78 -16.67 -7.07
CA VAL A 133 17.53 -18.06 -6.69
C VAL A 133 16.02 -18.38 -6.74
N PRO A 134 15.62 -19.65 -6.86
CA PRO A 134 14.21 -20.02 -6.80
C PRO A 134 13.60 -19.70 -5.42
N LEU A 135 12.39 -19.14 -5.38
CA LEU A 135 11.61 -19.09 -4.14
C LEU A 135 10.99 -20.47 -3.89
N VAL A 136 11.51 -21.23 -2.93
CA VAL A 136 10.99 -22.58 -2.60
C VAL A 136 9.91 -22.50 -1.53
N GLY A 137 8.81 -23.25 -1.68
CA GLY A 137 7.80 -23.40 -0.63
C GLY A 137 6.36 -23.54 -1.14
N LYS A 138 5.38 -23.43 -0.22
CA LYS A 138 3.95 -23.65 -0.52
C LYS A 138 3.42 -22.84 -1.71
N TYR A 139 3.86 -21.59 -1.84
CA TYR A 139 3.48 -20.67 -2.92
C TYR A 139 4.64 -20.39 -3.90
N GLY A 140 5.72 -21.17 -3.79
CA GLY A 140 6.93 -21.08 -4.62
C GLY A 140 7.11 -22.32 -5.49
N TRP A 141 8.34 -22.59 -5.90
CA TRP A 141 8.76 -23.84 -6.54
C TRP A 141 8.68 -25.01 -5.56
N LYS A 142 8.35 -26.19 -6.07
CA LYS A 142 8.51 -27.46 -5.35
C LYS A 142 9.95 -27.93 -5.45
N SER A 143 10.46 -28.58 -4.40
CA SER A 143 11.84 -29.06 -4.38
C SER A 143 12.10 -30.06 -5.50
N GLU A 144 11.12 -30.91 -5.79
CA GLU A 144 11.18 -31.92 -6.85
C GLU A 144 11.26 -31.30 -8.26
N GLU A 145 10.74 -30.08 -8.44
CA GLU A 145 10.81 -29.34 -9.71
C GLU A 145 12.19 -28.68 -9.93
N LEU A 146 13.05 -28.65 -8.91
CA LEU A 146 14.38 -28.04 -8.96
C LEU A 146 15.51 -29.05 -9.21
N GLU A 147 15.25 -30.33 -8.96
CA GLU A 147 16.22 -31.41 -9.11
C GLU A 147 16.26 -32.00 -10.53
N GLY A 148 15.38 -31.53 -11.43
CA GLY A 148 15.33 -31.86 -12.88
C GLY A 148 15.95 -30.80 -13.80
#